data_AF-A0A971PX91-F1
#
_entry.id   AF-A0A971PX91-F1
#
_cell.length_a   1.000
_cell.length_b   1.000
_cell.length_c   1.000
_cell.angle_alpha   90.00
_cell.angle_beta   90.00
_cell.angle_gamma   90.00
#
_symmetry.space_group_name_H-M   'P 1'
#
loop_
_entity.id
_entity.type
_entity.pdbx_description
1 polymer ?
#
loop_
_entity_poly.entity_id
_entity_poly.type
_entity_poly.pdbx_seq_one_letter_code
_entity_poly.pdbx_strand_id
1 'polypeptide(L)' 'MDEFTKLSGLQLDALKEIGNIGAGNAATALAQMVQAKIDMTVPQVSILPFADVPDLLGGADAHVVG' A
#
# COMPACT_ATOMS: atom_id res chain seq x y z
N MET A 1 -20.28 -4.45 -13.23
CA MET A 1 -19.42 -4.25 -12.03
C MET A 1 -18.09 -3.63 -12.47
N ASP A 2 -18.13 -2.77 -13.51
CA ASP A 2 -16.98 -2.49 -14.40
C ASP A 2 -16.55 -1.01 -14.38
N GLU A 3 -17.19 -0.20 -13.53
CA GLU A 3 -16.94 1.24 -13.48
C GLU A 3 -15.75 1.59 -12.56
N PHE A 4 -15.58 0.86 -11.45
CA PHE A 4 -14.47 1.07 -10.51
C PHE A 4 -13.11 0.58 -11.01
N THR A 5 -13.09 -0.31 -12.00
CA THR A 5 -11.86 -0.85 -12.61
C THR A 5 -11.22 0.09 -13.62
N LYS A 6 -11.88 1.21 -13.97
CA LYS A 6 -11.37 2.20 -14.94
C LYS A 6 -10.97 3.52 -14.27
N LEU A 7 -10.02 3.46 -13.33
CA LEU A 7 -9.30 4.67 -12.96
C LEU A 7 -8.39 5.07 -14.12
N SER A 8 -8.43 6.35 -14.50
CA SER A 8 -7.47 6.93 -15.44
C SER A 8 -6.06 6.95 -14.83
N GLY A 9 -5.04 7.06 -15.68
CA GLY A 9 -3.65 7.16 -15.22
C GLY A 9 -3.44 8.29 -14.19
N LEU A 10 -4.05 9.45 -14.43
CA LEU A 10 -3.99 10.59 -13.49
C LEU A 10 -4.60 10.26 -12.12
N GLN A 11 -5.70 9.50 -12.09
CA GLN A 11 -6.34 9.10 -10.83
C GLN A 11 -5.50 8.06 -10.09
N LEU A 12 -4.87 7.12 -10.81
CA LEU A 12 -3.94 6.16 -10.21
C LEU A 12 -2.70 6.86 -9.64
N ASP A 13 -2.14 7.83 -10.36
CA ASP A 13 -1.02 8.64 -9.89
C ASP A 13 -1.40 9.46 -8.65
N ALA A 14 -2.61 10.03 -8.63
CA ALA A 14 -3.11 10.75 -7.45
C ALA A 14 -3.24 9.83 -6.22
N LEU A 15 -3.75 8.61 -6.39
CA LEU A 15 -3.81 7.62 -5.30
C LEU A 15 -2.41 7.23 -4.80
N LYS A 16 -1.47 7.04 -5.73
CA LYS A 16 -0.07 6.76 -5.41
C LYS A 16 0.56 7.89 -4.58
N GLU A 17 0.33 9.14 -4.96
CA GLU A 17 0.87 10.30 -4.26
C GLU A 17 0.29 10.44 -2.84
N ILE A 18 -1.03 10.26 -2.69
CA ILE A 18 -1.69 10.27 -1.38
C ILE A 18 -1.12 9.17 -0.48
N GLY A 19 -0.94 7.96 -1.02
CA GLY A 19 -0.31 6.84 -0.30
C GLY A 19 1.12 7.18 0.14
N ASN A 20 1.89 7.88 -0.68
CA ASN A 20 3.28 8.25 -0.39
C ASN A 20 3.40 9.29 0.71
N ILE A 21 2.55 10.30 0.70
CA ILE A 21 2.47 11.30 1.76
C ILE A 21 2.05 10.64 3.09
N GLY A 22 0.98 9.84 3.06
CA GLY A 22 0.45 9.18 4.25
C GLY A 22 1.45 8.21 4.88
N ALA A 23 2.08 7.38 4.06
CA ALA A 23 3.07 6.42 4.53
C ALA A 23 4.37 7.12 4.98
N GLY A 24 4.81 8.19 4.30
CA GLY A 24 5.96 9.00 4.73
C GLY A 24 5.76 9.64 6.10
N ASN A 25 4.55 10.12 6.39
CA ASN A 25 4.19 10.60 7.73
C ASN A 25 4.23 9.48 8.76
N ALA A 26 3.68 8.29 8.44
CA ALA A 26 3.73 7.13 9.31
C ALA A 26 5.18 6.66 9.58
N ALA A 27 6.03 6.64 8.55
CA ALA A 27 7.45 6.32 8.67
C ALA A 27 8.19 7.34 9.55
N THR A 28 7.87 8.62 9.42
CA THR A 28 8.44 9.69 10.28
C THR A 28 8.04 9.50 11.75
N ALA A 29 6.76 9.25 12.01
CA ALA A 29 6.28 8.99 13.36
C ALA A 29 6.94 7.73 13.95
N LEU A 30 7.06 6.67 13.15
CA LEU A 30 7.72 5.44 13.58
C LEU A 30 9.21 5.67 13.85
N ALA A 31 9.91 6.42 12.99
CA ALA A 31 11.32 6.77 13.18
C ALA A 31 11.56 7.51 14.51
N GLN A 32 10.63 8.40 14.87
CA GLN A 32 10.66 9.09 16.17
C GLN A 32 10.44 8.11 17.34
N MET A 33 9.50 7.17 17.21
CA MET A 33 9.20 6.19 18.25
C MET A 33 10.36 5.24 18.54
N VAL A 34 11.07 4.80 17.49
CA VAL A 34 12.18 3.82 17.61
C VAL A 34 13.56 4.47 17.66
N GLN A 35 13.64 5.80 17.57
CA GLN A 35 14.88 6.59 17.55
C GLN A 35 15.88 6.12 16.48
N ALA A 36 15.38 5.68 15.33
CA ALA A 36 16.19 5.24 14.21
C ALA A 36 15.68 5.86 12.90
N LYS A 37 16.61 6.10 11.97
CA LYS A 37 16.24 6.55 10.63
C LYS A 37 15.46 5.44 9.92
N ILE A 38 14.28 5.79 9.41
CA ILE A 38 13.47 4.93 8.56
C ILE A 38 13.39 5.58 7.20
N ASP A 39 13.94 4.90 6.19
CA ASP A 39 13.75 5.25 4.80
C ASP A 39 12.57 4.44 4.24
N MET A 40 11.68 5.09 3.50
CA MET A 40 10.61 4.40 2.78
C MET A 40 10.50 4.89 1.34
N THR A 41 9.84 4.08 0.52
CA THR A 41 9.46 4.45 -0.85
C THR A 41 8.10 3.84 -1.12
N VAL A 42 7.22 4.57 -1.83
CA VAL A 42 5.95 3.98 -2.26
C VAL A 42 6.12 3.06 -3.45
N PRO A 43 5.75 1.77 -3.31
CA PRO A 43 5.74 0.85 -4.43
C PRO A 43 4.42 0.99 -5.22
N GLN A 44 4.18 0.05 -6.12
CA GLN A 44 3.12 0.08 -7.13
C GLN A 44 1.69 0.20 -6.54
N VAL A 45 0.80 0.85 -7.30
CA VAL A 45 -0.66 0.84 -7.04
C VAL A 45 -1.33 0.03 -8.15
N SER A 46 -2.23 -0.87 -7.76
CA SER A 46 -2.98 -1.73 -8.67
C SER A 46 -4.43 -1.85 -8.18
N ILE A 47 -5.37 -1.93 -9.12
CA ILE A 47 -6.77 -2.29 -8.81
C ILE A 47 -6.92 -3.78 -9.01
N LEU A 48 -7.43 -4.46 -8.00
CA LEU A 48 -7.64 -5.90 -7.99
C LEU A 48 -8.95 -6.25 -7.29
N PRO A 49 -9.60 -7.36 -7.68
CA PRO A 49 -10.66 -7.97 -6.89
C PRO A 49 -10.20 -8.29 -5.47
N PHE A 50 -11.08 -8.10 -4.48
CA PHE A 50 -10.76 -8.40 -3.08
C PHE A 50 -10.40 -9.89 -2.86
N ALA A 51 -11.00 -10.79 -3.64
CA ALA A 51 -10.74 -12.22 -3.57
C ALA A 51 -9.28 -12.59 -3.90
N ASP A 52 -8.55 -11.74 -4.62
CA ASP A 52 -7.18 -11.99 -5.08
C ASP A 52 -6.13 -11.47 -4.07
N VAL A 53 -6.56 -10.71 -3.05
CA VAL A 53 -5.67 -10.15 -2.02
C VAL A 53 -4.89 -11.23 -1.23
N PRO A 54 -5.51 -12.34 -0.79
CA PRO A 54 -4.79 -13.39 -0.05
C PRO A 54 -3.61 -13.96 -0.85
N ASP A 55 -3.77 -14.15 -2.16
CA ASP A 55 -2.73 -14.72 -3.02
C ASP A 55 -1.50 -13.81 -3.12
N LEU A 56 -1.68 -12.50 -2.98
CA LEU A 56 -0.57 -11.53 -2.94
C LEU A 56 0.16 -11.48 -1.60
N LEU A 57 -0.48 -11.92 -0.51
CA LEU A 57 0.04 -11.80 0.86
C LEU A 57 0.65 -13.11 1.38
N GLY A 58 0.85 -14.10 0.52
CA GLY A 58 1.43 -15.40 0.87
C GLY A 58 0.43 -16.57 0.87
N GLY A 59 -0.82 -16.32 0.52
CA GLY A 59 -1.89 -17.34 0.47
C GLY A 59 -2.48 -17.66 1.83
N ALA A 60 -3.55 -18.47 1.83
CA ALA A 60 -4.30 -18.83 3.04
C ALA A 60 -3.46 -19.62 4.08
N ASP A 61 -2.36 -20.23 3.63
CA ASP A 61 -1.50 -21.09 4.45
C ASP A 61 -0.29 -20.33 5.06
N ALA A 62 -0.09 -19.06 4.71
CA ALA A 62 0.97 -18.25 5.31
C ALA A 62 0.57 -17.79 6.72
N HIS A 63 1.29 -18.28 7.73
CA HIS A 63 1.15 -17.81 9.10
C HIS A 63 1.70 -16.37 9.22
N VAL A 64 0.79 -15.39 9.24
CA VAL A 64 1.15 -13.96 9.18
C VAL A 64 1.44 -13.33 10.54
N VAL A 65 0.95 -13.89 11.64
CA VAL A 65 1.29 -13.50 13.03
C VAL A 65 1.04 -14.65 14.00
N GLY A 66 1.93 -14.81 14.98
CA GLY A 66 1.86 -15.77 16.10
C GLY A 66 2.36 -15.13 17.39
#